data_AF-A0A256WK65-F1
#
_entry.id   AF-A0A256WK65-F1
#
_cell.length_a   1.000
_cell.length_b   1.000
_cell.length_c   1.000
_cell.angle_alpha   90.00
_cell.angle_beta   90.00
_cell.angle_gamma   90.00
#
_symmetry.space_group_name_H-M   'P 1'
#
loop_
_entity.id
_entity.type
_entity.pdbx_description
1 polymer ?
#
loop_
_entity_poly.entity_id
_entity_poly.type
_entity_poly.pdbx_seq_one_letter_code
_entity_poly.pdbx_strand_id
1 'polypeptide(L)'
;LAETKNACWDSTEQVLKVYPVLRFFIPTAFSPNDNGSNDTFGPKGKYFDDKSYQFHIFNRWGELMFETQDFYEQWDGRKQKDDSKSPLG
;
A
#
# COMPACT_ATOMS: atom_id res chain seq x y z
N LEU A 1 34.44 -15.73 -17.45
CA LEU A 1 35.05 -16.64 -18.46
C LEU A 1 36.51 -16.81 -18.08
N ALA A 2 36.91 -18.01 -17.72
CA ALA A 2 38.31 -18.36 -17.48
C ALA A 2 38.72 -19.37 -18.55
N GLU A 3 39.85 -19.14 -19.21
CA GLU A 3 40.33 -19.98 -20.32
C GLU A 3 41.58 -20.76 -19.88
N THR A 4 41.57 -22.07 -20.10
CA THR A 4 42.76 -22.92 -19.89
C THR A 4 43.52 -23.09 -21.21
N LYS A 5 44.83 -23.39 -21.12
CA LYS A 5 45.80 -23.45 -22.24
C LYS A 5 45.42 -24.42 -23.39
N ASN A 6 44.35 -25.21 -23.24
CA ASN A 6 43.82 -26.15 -24.23
C ASN A 6 42.41 -25.77 -24.75
N ALA A 7 42.00 -24.50 -24.65
CA ALA A 7 40.73 -23.97 -25.17
C ALA A 7 39.45 -24.61 -24.58
N CYS A 8 39.52 -25.11 -23.34
CA CYS A 8 38.32 -25.52 -22.61
C CYS A 8 37.69 -24.28 -21.95
N TRP A 9 36.42 -24.01 -22.28
CA TRP A 9 35.63 -22.90 -21.77
C TRP A 9 34.77 -23.40 -20.60
N ASP A 10 34.99 -22.84 -19.42
CA ASP A 10 34.12 -23.05 -18.26
C ASP A 10 33.39 -21.74 -17.95
N SER A 11 32.08 -21.85 -17.69
CA SER A 11 31.26 -20.75 -17.21
C SER A 11 30.46 -21.19 -16.00
N THR A 12 30.47 -20.34 -14.97
CA THR A 12 29.54 -20.43 -13.85
C THR A 12 28.65 -19.21 -13.91
N GLU A 13 27.35 -19.42 -13.71
CA GLU A 13 26.35 -18.36 -13.68
C GLU A 13 25.60 -18.42 -12.36
N GLN A 14 25.30 -17.24 -11.82
CA GLN A 14 24.45 -17.12 -10.64
C GLN A 14 23.31 -16.16 -10.96
N VAL A 15 22.09 -16.58 -10.63
CA VAL A 15 20.91 -15.73 -10.76
C VAL A 15 20.87 -14.74 -9.60
N LEU A 16 21.05 -13.45 -9.90
CA LEU A 16 20.80 -12.38 -8.94
C LEU A 16 19.31 -12.02 -8.93
N LYS A 17 18.62 -12.31 -7.83
CA LYS A 17 17.24 -11.85 -7.62
C LYS A 17 17.26 -10.39 -7.19
N VAL A 18 16.87 -9.49 -8.08
CA VAL A 18 16.65 -8.08 -7.75
C VAL A 18 15.20 -7.90 -7.30
N TYR A 19 15.01 -7.60 -6.02
CA TYR A 19 13.70 -7.31 -5.47
C TYR A 19 13.38 -5.81 -5.65
N PRO A 20 12.14 -5.46 -6.05
CA PRO A 20 11.74 -4.07 -6.11
C PRO A 20 11.78 -3.43 -4.72
N VAL A 21 12.13 -2.14 -4.66
CA VAL A 21 12.08 -1.37 -3.42
C VAL A 21 10.62 -1.15 -3.04
N LEU A 22 10.26 -1.61 -1.83
CA LEU A 22 8.96 -1.33 -1.21
C LEU A 22 8.73 0.18 -1.18
N ARG A 23 7.63 0.64 -1.78
CA ARG A 23 7.17 2.02 -1.67
C ARG A 23 5.82 2.01 -0.99
N PHE A 24 5.76 2.46 0.24
CA PHE A 24 4.54 2.48 1.03
C PHE A 24 4.51 3.75 1.89
N PHE A 25 3.41 4.49 1.87
CA PHE A 25 3.19 5.63 2.72
C PHE A 25 1.71 5.79 3.05
N ILE A 26 1.41 6.42 4.17
CA ILE A 26 0.06 6.78 4.57
C ILE A 26 0.01 8.32 4.61
N PRO A 27 -0.95 8.97 3.92
CA PRO A 27 -1.15 10.41 4.02
C PRO A 27 -1.39 10.84 5.48
N THR A 28 -1.04 12.09 5.81
CA THR A 28 -1.27 12.64 7.16
C THR A 28 -2.62 13.33 7.29
N ALA A 29 -3.22 13.75 6.18
CA ALA A 29 -4.49 14.46 6.12
C ALA A 29 -5.16 14.28 4.77
N PHE A 30 -6.47 14.50 4.73
CA PHE A 30 -7.31 14.50 3.53
C PHE A 30 -8.46 15.50 3.72
N SER A 31 -9.13 15.85 2.62
CA SER A 31 -10.18 16.86 2.54
C SER A 31 -11.38 16.30 1.76
N PRO A 32 -12.31 15.56 2.40
CA PRO A 32 -13.48 14.97 1.73
C PRO A 32 -14.53 16.03 1.41
N ASN A 33 -14.24 16.90 0.45
CA ASN A 33 -15.10 18.02 0.05
C ASN A 33 -15.53 17.95 -1.42
N ASP A 34 -15.34 16.79 -2.05
CA ASP A 34 -15.74 16.48 -3.43
C ASP A 34 -15.11 17.43 -4.47
N ASN A 35 -13.89 17.92 -4.21
CA ASN A 35 -13.19 18.83 -5.12
C ASN A 35 -12.21 18.11 -6.08
N GLY A 36 -12.11 16.78 -5.97
CA GLY A 36 -11.22 15.93 -6.75
C GLY A 36 -9.80 15.81 -6.18
N SER A 37 -9.50 16.44 -5.04
CA SER A 37 -8.15 16.53 -4.47
C SER A 37 -8.13 16.13 -3.00
N ASN A 38 -7.49 15.00 -2.72
CA ASN A 38 -7.44 14.38 -1.39
C ASN A 38 -8.82 14.10 -0.80
N ASP A 39 -9.81 13.70 -1.61
CA ASP A 39 -11.16 13.37 -1.10
C ASP A 39 -11.20 12.03 -0.35
N THR A 40 -10.22 11.16 -0.57
CA THR A 40 -10.11 9.85 0.08
C THR A 40 -8.82 9.68 0.87
N PHE A 41 -8.90 8.84 1.88
CA PHE A 41 -7.83 8.54 2.81
C PHE A 41 -7.55 7.04 2.83
N GLY A 42 -6.28 6.68 2.68
CA GLY A 42 -5.83 5.31 2.79
C GLY A 42 -4.34 5.17 2.48
N PRO A 43 -3.75 4.02 2.77
CA PRO A 43 -2.38 3.70 2.38
C PRO A 43 -2.17 3.81 0.87
N LYS A 44 -0.98 4.26 0.47
CA LYS A 44 -0.55 4.36 -0.93
C LYS A 44 0.78 3.68 -1.10
N GLY A 45 0.92 2.86 -2.14
CA GLY A 45 2.13 2.07 -2.30
C GLY A 45 2.13 1.11 -3.48
N LYS A 46 3.30 0.50 -3.70
CA LYS A 46 3.56 -0.52 -4.72
C LYS A 46 4.58 -1.53 -4.18
N TYR A 47 4.55 -2.72 -4.75
CA TYR A 47 5.53 -3.79 -4.49
C TYR A 47 5.51 -4.31 -3.05
N PHE A 48 4.31 -4.55 -2.50
CA PHE A 48 4.09 -5.26 -1.24
C PHE A 48 3.13 -6.43 -1.47
N ASP A 49 3.17 -7.41 -0.55
CA ASP A 49 2.21 -8.50 -0.50
C ASP A 49 0.97 -8.04 0.28
N ASP A 50 -0.19 -8.05 -0.37
CA ASP A 50 -1.46 -7.58 0.18
C ASP A 50 -2.32 -8.72 0.77
N LYS A 51 -1.84 -9.97 0.74
CA LYS A 51 -2.59 -11.15 1.24
C LYS A 51 -3.04 -11.04 2.69
N SER A 52 -2.35 -10.26 3.50
CA SER A 52 -2.67 -10.01 4.92
C SER A 52 -3.03 -8.55 5.20
N TYR A 53 -3.43 -7.80 4.17
CA TYR A 53 -3.79 -6.40 4.33
C TYR A 53 -5.07 -6.23 5.17
N GLN A 54 -4.98 -5.35 6.14
CA GLN A 54 -6.11 -4.89 6.94
C GLN A 54 -5.95 -3.40 7.20
N PHE A 55 -6.99 -2.64 6.91
CA PHE A 55 -7.02 -1.21 7.17
C PHE A 55 -8.27 -0.86 7.93
N HIS A 56 -8.09 -0.22 9.09
CA HIS A 56 -9.15 0.17 10.00
C HIS A 56 -8.99 1.63 10.37
N ILE A 57 -10.10 2.36 10.40
CA ILE A 57 -10.15 3.76 10.82
C ILE A 57 -11.07 3.87 12.02
N PHE A 58 -10.56 4.48 13.08
CA PHE A 58 -11.28 4.70 14.32
C PHE A 58 -11.47 6.19 14.56
N ASN A 59 -12.60 6.56 15.17
CA ASN A 59 -12.76 7.91 15.71
C ASN A 59 -12.07 8.03 17.08
N ARG A 60 -12.11 9.24 17.66
CA ARG A 60 -11.47 9.57 18.95
C ARG A 60 -11.98 8.74 20.14
N TRP A 61 -13.15 8.13 20.01
CA TRP A 61 -13.78 7.32 21.06
C TRP A 61 -13.55 5.81 20.85
N GLY A 62 -12.73 5.43 19.86
CA GLY A 62 -12.44 4.03 19.55
C GLY A 62 -13.54 3.32 18.76
N GLU A 63 -14.52 4.06 18.24
CA GLU A 63 -15.53 3.47 17.35
C GLU A 63 -14.94 3.25 15.95
N LEU A 64 -15.18 2.06 15.40
CA LEU A 64 -14.78 1.72 14.04
C LEU A 64 -15.65 2.49 13.02
N MET A 65 -14.99 3.31 12.21
CA MET A 65 -15.63 4.15 11.20
C MET A 65 -15.57 3.51 9.81
N PHE A 66 -14.50 2.77 9.52
CA PHE A 66 -14.26 2.13 8.22
C PHE A 66 -13.30 0.96 8.38
N GLU A 67 -13.56 -0.14 7.67
CA GLU A 67 -12.64 -1.27 7.54
C GLU A 67 -12.60 -1.80 6.12
N THR A 68 -11.43 -2.28 5.69
CA THR A 68 -11.28 -2.98 4.41
C THR A 68 -10.07 -3.94 4.42
N GLN A 69 -10.19 -4.98 3.58
CA GLN A 69 -9.11 -5.89 3.19
C GLN A 69 -8.68 -5.67 1.74
N ASP A 70 -9.33 -4.76 1.02
CA ASP A 70 -8.92 -4.33 -0.32
C ASP A 70 -8.00 -3.11 -0.20
N PHE A 71 -6.76 -3.25 -0.64
CA PHE A 71 -5.79 -2.16 -0.63
C PHE A 71 -6.21 -0.97 -1.51
N TYR A 72 -6.99 -1.21 -2.56
CA TYR A 72 -7.43 -0.15 -3.47
C TYR A 72 -8.63 0.62 -2.93
N GLU A 73 -9.35 0.06 -1.96
CA GLU A 73 -10.45 0.74 -1.28
C GLU A 73 -9.90 1.80 -0.31
N GLN A 74 -10.44 3.01 -0.40
CA GLN A 74 -10.05 4.14 0.44
C GLN A 74 -11.28 4.72 1.13
N TRP A 75 -11.04 5.36 2.27
CA TRP A 75 -12.08 5.98 3.07
C TRP A 75 -12.40 7.38 2.57
N ASP A 76 -13.66 7.69 2.34
CA ASP A 76 -14.15 8.99 1.88
C ASP A 76 -14.58 9.93 3.04
N GLY A 77 -14.28 9.56 4.29
CA GLY A 77 -14.68 10.32 5.47
C GLY A 77 -16.09 10.00 6.00
N ARG A 78 -16.80 9.02 5.41
CA ARG A 78 -18.11 8.59 5.89
C ARG A 78 -18.03 7.30 6.70
N LYS A 79 -18.92 7.16 7.66
CA LYS A 79 -19.03 5.94 8.45
C LYS A 79 -19.60 4.83 7.56
N GLN A 80 -18.86 3.75 7.39
CA GLN A 80 -19.20 2.67 6.45
C GLN A 80 -20.57 2.03 6.72
N LYS A 81 -21.00 2.00 7.99
CA LYS A 81 -22.25 1.33 8.39
C LYS A 81 -23.53 2.07 7.99
N ASP A 82 -23.50 3.40 7.99
CA ASP A 82 -24.72 4.22 7.79
C ASP A 82 -24.52 5.40 6.82
N ASP A 83 -23.36 5.47 6.15
CA ASP A 83 -22.95 6.53 5.24
C ASP A 83 -22.98 7.94 5.86
N SER A 84 -23.09 8.03 7.20
CA SER A 84 -23.10 9.30 7.90
C SER A 84 -21.72 9.95 7.84
N LYS A 85 -21.68 11.26 7.61
CA LYS A 85 -20.41 12.00 7.66
C LYS A 85 -19.79 11.87 9.02
N SER A 86 -18.49 11.57 9.06
CA SER A 86 -17.74 11.57 10.31
C SER A 86 -17.79 12.97 10.94
N PRO A 87 -17.91 13.08 12.26
CA PRO A 87 -17.89 14.36 12.94
C PRO A 87 -16.58 15.09 12.65
N LEU A 88 -16.67 16.41 12.48
CA LEU A 88 -15.49 17.26 12.28
C LEU A 88 -14.52 17.09 13.47
N GLY A 89 -13.24 16.91 13.13
CA GLY A 89 -12.13 16.80 14.08
C GLY A 89 -11.91 18.08 14.84
#